data_AF-A0A6J5TEJ1-F1
#
_entry.id   AF-A0A6J5TEJ1-F1
#
_cell.length_a   1.000
_cell.length_b   1.000
_cell.length_c   1.000
_cell.angle_alpha   90.00
_cell.angle_beta   90.00
_cell.angle_gamma   90.00
#
_symmetry.space_group_name_H-M   'P 1'
#
loop_
_entity.id
_entity.type
_entity.pdbx_description
1 polymer ?
#
loop_
_entity_poly.entity_id
_entity_poly.type
_entity_poly.pdbx_seq_one_letter_code
_entity_poly.pdbx_strand_id
1 'polypeptide(L)'
;MNVDYGHRPQQWSRGFFNCGESFCTCCMTWCFPCITFGRNAEIVDEGRNSCLSHCIVYWLLWTIHCQWIYSCMYRQRLRQNFGLPEEPCGDCCVHFFCGPCALCQEHAELKSRGFNPSKGWIGAPTAAPQVPSSMIK
;
A
#
# COMPACT_ATOMS: atom_id res chain seq x y z
N MET A 1 12.87 -1.85 -35.44
CA MET A 1 12.76 -2.81 -34.33
C MET A 1 11.67 -2.30 -33.42
N ASN A 2 10.44 -2.81 -33.58
CA ASN A 2 9.32 -2.45 -32.71
C ASN A 2 9.39 -3.35 -31.48
N VAL A 3 9.73 -2.77 -30.33
CA VAL A 3 9.65 -3.46 -29.04
C VAL A 3 8.17 -3.52 -28.69
N ASP A 4 7.57 -4.69 -28.91
CA ASP A 4 6.23 -5.02 -28.45
C ASP A 4 6.27 -5.06 -26.91
N TYR A 5 5.84 -3.98 -26.26
CA TYR A 5 5.56 -4.00 -24.83
C TYR A 5 4.21 -4.69 -24.65
N GLY A 6 4.19 -6.01 -24.87
CA GLY A 6 3.08 -6.85 -24.48
C GLY A 6 2.64 -6.48 -23.07
N HIS A 7 1.34 -6.30 -22.89
CA HIS A 7 0.69 -5.88 -21.66
C HIS A 7 1.08 -6.81 -20.52
N ARG A 8 2.22 -6.53 -19.86
CA ARG A 8 2.70 -7.33 -18.73
C ARG A 8 1.73 -7.08 -17.58
N PRO A 9 1.10 -8.14 -17.03
CA PRO A 9 0.23 -7.97 -15.88
C PRO A 9 1.05 -7.34 -14.76
N GLN A 10 0.57 -6.23 -14.22
CA GLN A 10 1.19 -5.58 -13.06
C GLN A 10 1.18 -6.58 -11.91
N GLN A 11 2.25 -6.65 -11.13
CA GLN A 11 2.35 -7.56 -9.99
C GLN A 11 2.77 -6.77 -8.76
N TRP A 12 2.38 -7.26 -7.60
CA TRP A 12 2.86 -6.73 -6.32
C TRP A 12 4.39 -6.82 -6.25
N SER A 13 5.03 -5.75 -5.81
CA SER A 13 6.47 -5.71 -5.57
C SER A 13 6.93 -6.67 -4.47
N ARG A 14 6.02 -7.04 -3.56
CA ARG A 14 6.27 -7.96 -2.45
C ARG A 14 5.10 -8.92 -2.24
N GLY A 15 5.44 -10.16 -1.88
CA GLY A 15 4.47 -11.14 -1.39
C GLY A 15 3.95 -10.80 0.01
N PHE A 16 2.72 -11.21 0.30
CA PHE A 16 1.99 -10.86 1.52
C PHE A 16 2.71 -11.22 2.84
N PHE A 17 3.40 -12.36 2.88
CA PHE A 17 4.08 -12.87 4.09
C PHE A 17 5.53 -12.37 4.26
N ASN A 18 6.07 -11.56 3.35
CA ASN A 18 7.45 -11.04 3.42
C ASN A 18 7.58 -9.77 4.29
N CYS A 19 6.78 -9.65 5.35
CA CYS A 19 6.71 -8.44 6.17
C CYS A 19 7.99 -8.17 7.01
N GLY A 20 8.86 -9.17 7.18
CA GLY A 20 9.99 -9.14 8.11
C GLY A 20 11.26 -8.40 7.65
N GLU A 21 11.42 -8.04 6.37
CA GLU A 21 12.69 -7.45 5.89
C GLU A 21 12.84 -5.94 6.16
N SER A 22 11.77 -5.23 6.52
CA SER A 22 11.83 -3.82 6.94
C SER A 22 11.42 -3.70 8.41
N PHE A 23 12.27 -4.19 9.32
CA PHE A 23 12.04 -4.22 10.77
C PHE A 23 11.44 -2.91 11.30
N CYS A 24 11.95 -1.74 10.87
CA CYS A 24 11.43 -0.43 11.27
C CYS A 24 9.99 -0.16 10.80
N THR A 25 9.61 -0.53 9.57
CA THR A 25 8.24 -0.34 9.06
C THR A 25 7.27 -1.33 9.71
N CYS A 26 7.72 -2.57 9.94
CA CYS A 26 6.92 -3.59 10.62
C CYS A 26 6.67 -3.20 12.09
N CYS A 27 7.70 -2.76 12.82
CA CYS A 27 7.56 -2.26 14.19
C CYS A 27 6.72 -0.99 14.25
N MET A 28 6.91 -0.02 13.34
CA MET A 28 6.11 1.21 13.31
C MET A 28 4.64 0.91 13.01
N THR A 29 4.34 -0.02 12.10
CA THR A 29 2.97 -0.41 11.76
C THR A 29 2.31 -1.20 12.89
N TRP A 30 3.09 -2.00 13.61
CA TRP A 30 2.60 -2.72 14.77
C TRP A 30 2.28 -1.79 15.95
N CYS A 31 3.13 -0.80 16.20
CA CYS A 31 2.94 0.17 17.29
C CYS A 31 1.95 1.30 16.92
N PHE A 32 1.89 1.69 15.64
CA PHE A 32 1.15 2.84 15.14
C PHE A 32 0.53 2.58 13.75
N PRO A 33 -0.41 1.63 13.64
CA PRO A 33 -1.01 1.24 12.35
C PRO A 33 -1.73 2.40 11.66
N CYS A 34 -2.30 3.34 12.42
CA CYS A 34 -2.98 4.52 11.90
C CYS A 34 -2.03 5.44 11.11
N ILE A 35 -0.77 5.58 11.53
CA ILE A 35 0.22 6.44 10.85
C ILE A 35 0.66 5.78 9.54
N THR A 36 0.96 4.48 9.55
CA THR A 36 1.29 3.76 8.31
C THR A 36 0.13 3.81 7.33
N PHE A 37 -1.10 3.52 7.80
CA PHE A 37 -2.30 3.63 6.98
C PHE A 37 -2.48 5.05 6.43
N GLY A 38 -2.42 6.08 7.27
CA GLY A 38 -2.64 7.47 6.86
C GLY A 38 -1.66 7.95 5.81
N ARG A 39 -0.39 7.56 5.93
CA ARG A 39 0.67 7.82 4.93
C ARG A 39 0.41 7.14 3.60
N ASN A 40 -0.04 5.88 3.63
CA ASN A 40 -0.37 5.14 2.42
C ASN A 40 -1.62 5.75 1.76
N ALA A 41 -2.65 6.04 2.56
CA ALA A 41 -3.93 6.56 2.13
C ALA A 41 -3.81 7.94 1.46
N GLU A 42 -2.99 8.84 2.02
CA GLU A 42 -2.73 10.17 1.44
C GLU A 42 -2.10 10.07 0.04
N ILE A 43 -1.24 9.07 -0.20
CA ILE A 43 -0.70 8.87 -1.56
C ILE A 43 -1.75 8.28 -2.48
N VAL A 44 -2.51 7.30 -1.99
CA VAL A 44 -3.53 6.59 -2.77
C VAL A 44 -4.67 7.52 -3.18
N ASP A 45 -5.02 8.51 -2.36
CA ASP A 45 -6.03 9.53 -2.67
C ASP A 45 -5.48 10.80 -3.32
N GLU A 46 -4.20 10.76 -3.72
CA GLU A 46 -3.52 11.86 -4.41
C GLU A 46 -3.55 13.17 -3.61
N GLY A 47 -3.47 13.07 -2.28
CA GLY A 47 -3.46 14.20 -1.36
C GLY A 47 -4.80 14.89 -1.19
N ARG A 48 -5.91 14.25 -1.59
CA ARG A 48 -7.26 14.81 -1.39
C ARG A 48 -7.58 15.01 0.09
N ASN A 49 -7.09 14.13 0.94
CA ASN A 49 -7.15 14.27 2.39
C ASN A 49 -5.73 14.15 2.97
N SER A 50 -5.48 14.87 4.06
CA SER A 50 -4.19 14.78 4.75
C SER A 50 -4.03 13.44 5.47
N CYS A 51 -2.78 13.00 5.68
CA CYS A 51 -2.46 11.86 6.54
C CYS A 51 -3.12 11.97 7.91
N LEU A 52 -3.18 13.17 8.50
CA LEU A 52 -3.84 13.39 9.80
C LEU A 52 -5.34 13.05 9.72
N SER A 53 -6.03 13.49 8.67
CA SER A 53 -7.45 13.17 8.44
C SER A 53 -7.67 11.66 8.37
N HIS A 54 -6.84 10.94 7.59
CA HIS A 54 -6.89 9.48 7.52
C HIS A 54 -6.60 8.81 8.86
N CYS A 55 -5.62 9.31 9.63
CA CYS A 55 -5.30 8.80 10.95
C CYS A 55 -6.49 8.93 11.91
N ILE A 56 -7.16 10.09 11.92
CA ILE A 56 -8.33 10.36 12.77
C ILE A 56 -9.47 9.41 12.39
N VAL A 57 -9.80 9.29 11.09
CA VAL A 57 -10.87 8.40 10.62
C VAL A 57 -10.55 6.94 10.98
N TYR A 58 -9.31 6.50 10.73
CA TYR A 58 -8.87 5.16 11.08
C TYR A 58 -8.99 4.89 12.58
N TRP A 59 -8.58 5.84 13.43
CA TRP A 59 -8.68 5.73 14.89
C TRP A 59 -10.13 5.68 15.37
N LEU A 60 -11.01 6.52 14.81
CA LEU A 60 -12.45 6.47 15.12
C LEU A 60 -13.05 5.11 14.74
N LEU A 61 -12.74 4.59 13.56
CA LEU A 61 -13.20 3.27 13.12
C LEU A 61 -12.58 2.12 13.93
N TRP A 62 -11.39 2.32 14.50
CA TRP A 62 -10.77 1.37 15.42
C TRP A 62 -11.60 1.20 16.70
N THR A 63 -12.17 2.28 17.25
CA THR A 63 -13.00 2.20 18.48
C THR A 63 -14.22 1.28 18.34
N ILE A 64 -14.75 1.14 17.12
CA ILE A 64 -15.88 0.27 16.79
C ILE A 64 -15.46 -1.00 16.03
N HIS A 65 -14.15 -1.30 15.95
CA HIS A 65 -13.59 -2.47 15.26
C HIS A 65 -13.92 -2.57 13.74
N CYS A 66 -14.21 -1.44 13.09
CA CYS A 66 -14.51 -1.35 11.66
C CYS A 66 -13.35 -0.78 10.81
N GLN A 67 -12.17 -0.57 11.40
CA GLN A 67 -10.99 -0.04 10.69
C GLN A 67 -10.65 -0.85 9.42
N TRP A 68 -10.86 -2.17 9.45
CA TRP A 68 -10.42 -3.08 8.40
C TRP A 68 -11.19 -2.85 7.10
N ILE A 69 -12.43 -2.34 7.18
CA ILE A 69 -13.24 -1.94 6.02
C ILE A 69 -12.56 -0.76 5.32
N TYR A 70 -12.14 0.23 6.09
CA TYR A 70 -11.47 1.42 5.55
C TYR A 70 -10.12 1.07 4.92
N SER A 71 -9.36 0.21 5.57
CA SER A 71 -8.11 -0.34 5.05
C SER A 71 -8.32 -1.11 3.75
N CYS A 72 -9.34 -1.96 3.70
CA CYS A 72 -9.72 -2.73 2.51
C CYS A 72 -10.09 -1.81 1.32
N MET A 73 -10.88 -0.75 1.57
CA MET A 73 -11.25 0.21 0.52
C MET A 73 -10.03 0.93 -0.09
N TYR A 74 -9.06 1.34 0.74
CA TYR A 74 -7.85 2.00 0.24
C TYR A 74 -6.91 1.03 -0.47
N ARG A 75 -6.84 -0.23 -0.03
CA ARG A 75 -6.14 -1.29 -0.76
C ARG A 75 -6.74 -1.51 -2.14
N GLN A 76 -8.07 -1.55 -2.24
CA GLN A 76 -8.78 -1.66 -3.53
C GLN A 76 -8.45 -0.46 -4.44
N ARG A 77 -8.44 0.76 -3.91
CA ARG A 77 -8.04 1.95 -4.65
C ARG A 77 -6.59 1.90 -5.11
N LEU A 78 -5.66 1.52 -4.23
CA LEU A 78 -4.25 1.32 -4.57
C LEU A 78 -4.11 0.38 -5.77
N ARG A 79 -4.85 -0.73 -5.76
CA ARG A 79 -4.83 -1.71 -6.84
C ARG A 79 -5.43 -1.17 -8.13
N GLN A 80 -6.52 -0.41 -8.05
CA GLN A 80 -7.14 0.23 -9.22
C GLN A 80 -6.19 1.26 -9.85
N ASN A 81 -5.53 2.08 -9.03
CA ASN A 81 -4.55 3.08 -9.50
C ASN A 81 -3.37 2.45 -10.24
N PHE A 82 -3.01 1.20 -9.90
CA PHE A 82 -1.82 0.52 -10.40
C PHE A 82 -2.08 -0.75 -11.22
N GLY A 83 -3.35 -1.09 -11.49
CA GLY A 83 -3.74 -2.30 -12.22
C GLY A 83 -3.32 -3.62 -11.57
N LEU A 84 -3.26 -3.67 -10.23
CA LEU A 84 -2.75 -4.84 -9.48
C LEU A 84 -3.78 -5.98 -9.36
N PRO A 85 -3.34 -7.26 -9.39
CA PRO A 85 -4.20 -8.44 -9.39
C PRO A 85 -4.79 -8.74 -8.01
N GLU A 86 -5.93 -9.45 -8.00
CA GLU A 86 -6.56 -9.91 -6.75
C GLU A 86 -5.69 -10.91 -6.01
N GLU A 87 -5.54 -10.69 -4.70
CA GLU A 87 -4.87 -11.65 -3.85
C GLU A 87 -5.84 -12.77 -3.49
N PRO A 88 -5.35 -14.01 -3.33
CA PRO A 88 -6.19 -15.20 -3.21
C PRO A 88 -7.17 -15.21 -2.01
N CYS A 89 -6.98 -14.34 -1.00
CA CYS A 89 -7.89 -14.23 0.14
C CYS A 89 -8.88 -13.05 0.08
N GLY A 90 -8.85 -12.20 -0.94
CA GLY A 90 -9.65 -10.97 -1.00
C GLY A 90 -9.16 -9.90 -0.01
N ASP A 91 -9.14 -8.65 -0.46
CA ASP A 91 -8.49 -7.52 0.24
C ASP A 91 -8.98 -7.31 1.69
N CYS A 92 -10.22 -7.68 2.00
CA CYS A 92 -10.82 -7.51 3.33
C CYS A 92 -10.42 -8.61 4.31
N CYS A 93 -10.27 -9.87 3.87
CA CYS A 93 -9.80 -10.96 4.75
C CYS A 93 -8.33 -10.73 5.12
N VAL A 94 -7.55 -10.20 4.19
CA VAL A 94 -6.14 -9.87 4.36
C VAL A 94 -5.93 -8.85 5.48
N HIS A 95 -6.74 -7.78 5.52
CA HIS A 95 -6.71 -6.80 6.62
C HIS A 95 -7.27 -7.33 7.94
N PHE A 96 -8.21 -8.28 7.89
CA PHE A 96 -8.78 -8.93 9.07
C PHE A 96 -7.79 -9.91 9.73
N PHE A 97 -7.07 -10.73 8.95
CA PHE A 97 -6.16 -11.76 9.47
C PHE A 97 -4.71 -11.28 9.65
N CYS A 98 -4.20 -10.37 8.81
CA CYS A 98 -2.91 -9.69 9.05
C CYS A 98 -2.89 -8.25 8.52
N GLY A 99 -3.65 -7.35 9.15
CA GLY A 99 -3.64 -5.92 8.85
C GLY A 99 -2.25 -5.27 8.81
N PRO A 100 -1.34 -5.52 9.77
CA PRO A 100 0.01 -4.97 9.72
C PRO A 100 0.81 -5.45 8.50
N CYS A 101 0.67 -6.72 8.11
CA CYS A 101 1.31 -7.25 6.90
C CYS A 101 0.82 -6.53 5.66
N ALA A 102 -0.50 -6.36 5.56
CA ALA A 102 -1.17 -5.69 4.45
C ALA A 102 -0.68 -4.26 4.29
N LEU A 103 -0.64 -3.49 5.38
CA LEU A 103 -0.17 -2.11 5.39
C LEU A 103 1.31 -1.99 5.00
N CYS A 104 2.16 -2.93 5.44
CA CYS A 104 3.56 -2.97 5.06
C CYS A 104 3.76 -3.29 3.57
N GLN A 105 2.98 -4.21 3.01
CA GLN A 105 3.01 -4.53 1.58
C GLN A 105 2.57 -3.31 0.74
N GLU A 106 1.50 -2.64 1.14
CA GLU A 106 1.02 -1.41 0.49
C GLU A 106 2.08 -0.31 0.55
N HIS A 107 2.71 -0.11 1.71
CA HIS A 107 3.77 0.88 1.88
C HIS A 107 5.00 0.57 1.02
N ALA A 108 5.34 -0.72 0.88
CA ALA A 108 6.42 -1.19 0.03
C ALA A 108 6.13 -0.94 -1.45
N GLU A 109 4.89 -1.20 -1.86
CA GLU A 109 4.41 -0.97 -3.22
C GLU A 109 4.49 0.51 -3.60
N LEU A 110 4.08 1.40 -2.70
CA LEU A 110 4.22 2.84 -2.91
C LEU A 110 5.70 3.23 -3.08
N LYS A 111 6.59 2.68 -2.25
CA LYS A 111 8.03 2.93 -2.37
C LYS A 111 8.62 2.40 -3.69
N SER A 112 8.24 1.20 -4.13
CA SER A 112 8.74 0.64 -5.40
C SER A 112 8.26 1.44 -6.61
N ARG A 113 7.13 2.12 -6.50
CA ARG A 113 6.59 3.01 -7.53
C ARG A 113 7.13 4.45 -7.46
N GLY A 114 8.12 4.71 -6.62
CA GLY A 114 8.81 6.00 -6.54
C GLY A 114 8.17 7.01 -5.58
N PHE A 115 7.15 6.62 -4.82
CA PHE A 115 6.59 7.48 -3.78
C PHE A 115 7.40 7.41 -2.49
N ASN A 116 7.32 8.47 -1.70
CA ASN A 116 7.84 8.49 -0.34
C ASN A 116 6.69 8.71 0.66
N PRO A 117 6.09 7.64 1.22
CA PRO A 117 4.97 7.78 2.14
C PRO A 117 5.28 8.55 3.41
N SER A 118 6.55 8.72 3.79
CA SER A 118 6.89 9.56 4.94
C SER A 118 6.78 11.05 4.65
N LYS A 119 6.86 11.46 3.38
CA LYS A 119 6.72 12.85 2.94
C LYS A 119 5.29 13.22 2.55
N GLY A 120 4.38 12.25 2.44
CA GLY A 120 3.03 12.45 1.94
C GLY A 120 2.96 12.61 0.42
N TRP A 121 1.83 13.10 -0.08
CA TRP A 121 1.64 13.34 -1.50
C TRP A 121 2.28 14.66 -1.94
N ILE A 122 3.24 14.58 -2.87
CA ILE A 122 3.95 15.74 -3.43
C ILE A 122 3.76 15.88 -4.95
N GLY A 123 2.82 15.11 -5.52
CA GLY A 123 2.56 15.03 -6.95
C GLY A 123 2.82 13.64 -7.53
N ALA A 124 2.48 13.48 -8.82
CA ALA A 124 2.69 12.24 -9.57
C ALA A 124 4.17 11.81 -9.54
N PRO A 125 4.44 10.49 -9.47
CA PRO A 125 5.80 9.99 -9.35
C PRO A 125 6.55 10.33 -10.63
N THR A 126 7.66 11.06 -10.48
CA THR A 126 8.51 11.50 -11.61
C THR A 126 9.33 10.35 -12.20
N ALA A 127 9.33 9.19 -11.53
CA ALA A 127 10.04 7.99 -11.94
C ALA A 127 9.08 6.95 -12.53
N ALA A 128 9.46 6.36 -13.66
CA ALA A 128 8.76 5.20 -14.21
C ALA A 128 8.69 4.07 -13.16
N PRO A 129 7.60 3.27 -13.12
CA PRO A 129 7.46 2.15 -12.18
C PRO A 129 8.71 1.26 -12.22
N GLN A 130 9.38 1.09 -11.08
CA GLN A 130 10.57 0.26 -11.02
C GLN A 130 10.12 -1.21 -11.04
N VAL A 131 10.53 -1.94 -12.08
CA VAL A 131 10.34 -3.40 -12.13
C VAL A 131 11.21 -4.02 -11.03
N PRO A 132 10.64 -4.79 -10.08
CA PRO A 132 11.43 -5.44 -9.04
C PRO A 132 12.51 -6.36 -9.64
N SER A 133 13.75 -6.24 -9.18
CA SER A 133 14.91 -7.01 -9.68
C SER A 133 14.84 -8.52 -9.45
N SER A 134 13.80 -9.03 -8.76
CA SER A 134 13.57 -10.47 -8.59
C SER A 134 13.18 -11.19 -9.89
N MET A 135 12.98 -10.47 -11.00
CA MET A 135 12.70 -11.03 -12.34
C MET A 135 13.92 -11.01 -13.29
N ILE A 136 15.15 -10.79 -12.79
CA ILE A 136 16.40 -10.80 -13.58
C ILE A 136 17.16 -12.13 -13.44
N LYS A 137 16.54 -13.17 -12.85
CA LYS A 137 17.16 -14.50 -12.72
C LYS A 137 16.33 -15.58 -13.37
#